data_AF-A0A261UJ46-F1
#
_entry.id   AF-A0A261UJ46-F1
#
_cell.length_a   1.000
_cell.length_b   1.000
_cell.length_c   1.000
_cell.angle_alpha   90.00
_cell.angle_beta   90.00
_cell.angle_gamma   90.00
#
_symmetry.space_group_name_H-M   'P 1'
#
loop_
_entity.id
_entity.type
_entity.pdbx_description
1 polymer ?
#
loop_
_entity_poly.entity_id
_entity_poly.type
_entity_poly.pdbx_seq_one_letter_code
_entity_poly.pdbx_strand_id
1 'polypeptide(L)' 'MGTSMRDKMPQTAAVIDSLRQAFGKDSIDRQIRRGLNGEPVFYAREGEHELGTPMDDSNARPGKNG' A
#
# COMPACT_ATOMS: atom_id res chain seq x y z
N MET A 1 -3.78 25.22 1.87
CA MET A 1 -3.84 24.04 0.97
C MET A 1 -3.22 22.86 1.69
N GLY A 2 -3.98 21.80 1.96
CA GLY A 2 -3.42 20.60 2.58
C GLY A 2 -2.54 19.85 1.57
N THR A 3 -1.26 19.72 1.88
CA THR A 3 -0.27 18.96 1.08
C THR A 3 -0.75 17.51 0.92
N SER A 4 -0.87 17.02 -0.31
CA SER A 4 -1.35 15.67 -0.59
C SER A 4 -0.37 14.64 -0.04
N MET A 5 -0.84 13.44 0.31
CA MET A 5 0.07 12.33 0.66
C MET A 5 1.07 12.02 -0.48
N ARG A 6 0.72 12.37 -1.72
CA ARG A 6 1.64 12.26 -2.86
C ARG A 6 2.81 13.24 -2.81
N ASP A 7 2.61 14.42 -2.25
CA ASP A 7 3.68 15.41 -2.08
C ASP A 7 4.58 15.06 -0.89
N LYS A 8 4.01 14.39 0.13
CA LYS A 8 4.74 13.93 1.32
C LYS A 8 5.49 12.62 1.10
N MET A 9 5.04 11.81 0.16
CA MET A 9 5.59 10.49 -0.19
C MET A 9 5.82 10.38 -1.71
N PRO A 10 6.71 11.20 -2.29
CA PRO A 10 6.91 11.27 -3.74
C PRO A 10 7.45 9.98 -4.35
N GLN A 11 8.33 9.25 -3.65
CA GLN A 11 8.86 7.97 -4.17
C GLN A 11 7.78 6.90 -4.19
N THR A 12 7.00 6.81 -3.11
CA THR A 12 5.83 5.92 -3.02
C THR A 12 4.83 6.25 -4.11
N ALA A 13 4.54 7.53 -4.34
CA ALA A 13 3.61 7.95 -5.40
C ALA A 13 4.07 7.49 -6.79
N ALA A 14 5.37 7.62 -7.10
CA ALA A 14 5.95 7.17 -8.37
C ALA A 14 5.88 5.64 -8.53
N VAL A 15 6.11 4.88 -7.45
CA VAL A 15 5.93 3.42 -7.45
C VAL A 15 4.47 3.06 -7.73
N ILE A 16 3.51 3.68 -7.05
CA ILE A 16 2.08 3.44 -7.31
C ILE A 16 1.71 3.75 -8.75
N ASP A 17 2.24 4.82 -9.33
CA ASP A 17 1.93 5.18 -10.72
C ASP A 17 2.50 4.15 -11.70
N SER A 18 3.71 3.63 -11.43
CA SER A 18 4.30 2.54 -12.20
C SER A 18 3.48 1.25 -12.09
N LEU A 19 3.01 0.90 -10.88
CA LEU A 19 2.15 -0.26 -10.66
C LEU A 19 0.80 -0.11 -11.36
N ARG A 20 0.20 1.08 -11.36
CA ARG A 20 -1.05 1.35 -12.09
C ARG A 20 -0.88 1.23 -13.60
N GLN A 21 0.27 1.66 -14.13
CA GLN A 21 0.59 1.48 -15.54
C GLN A 21 0.78 0.00 -15.90
N ALA A 22 1.45 -0.77 -15.03
CA ALA A 22 1.74 -2.18 -15.28
C ALA A 22 0.53 -3.11 -15.08
N PHE A 23 -0.27 -2.87 -14.03
CA PHE A 23 -1.33 -3.79 -13.58
C PHE A 23 -2.75 -3.22 -13.70
N GLY A 24 -2.88 -1.97 -14.14
CA GLY A 24 -4.14 -1.28 -14.26
C GLY A 24 -4.51 -0.49 -13.00
N LYS A 25 -5.03 0.73 -13.23
CA LYS A 25 -5.38 1.69 -12.18
C LYS A 25 -6.38 1.13 -11.17
N ASP A 26 -7.49 0.56 -11.65
CA ASP A 26 -8.54 0.04 -10.76
C ASP A 26 -8.06 -1.10 -9.86
N SER A 27 -7.16 -1.95 -10.37
CA SER A 27 -6.62 -3.07 -9.59
C SER A 27 -5.81 -2.56 -8.40
N ILE A 28 -4.87 -1.65 -8.66
CA ILE A 28 -4.00 -1.07 -7.63
C ILE A 28 -4.81 -0.19 -6.67
N ASP A 29 -5.70 0.65 -7.19
CA ASP A 29 -6.52 1.53 -6.34
C ASP A 29 -7.47 0.75 -5.43
N ARG A 30 -7.93 -0.44 -5.82
CA ARG A 30 -8.68 -1.32 -4.93
C ARG A 30 -7.83 -1.82 -3.77
N GLN A 31 -6.61 -2.30 -4.03
CA GLN A 31 -5.73 -2.79 -2.95
C GLN A 31 -5.34 -1.67 -1.99
N ILE A 32 -5.06 -0.47 -2.50
CA ILE A 32 -4.77 0.70 -1.65
C ILE A 32 -5.97 1.01 -0.74
N ARG A 33 -7.19 1.08 -1.28
CA ARG A 33 -8.39 1.33 -0.45
C ARG A 33 -8.61 0.28 0.61
N ARG A 34 -8.42 -1.01 0.29
CA ARG A 34 -8.51 -2.10 1.26
C ARG A 34 -7.45 -1.95 2.36
N GLY A 35 -6.21 -1.62 1.97
CA GLY A 35 -5.11 -1.26 2.87
C GLY A 35 -5.45 -0.14 3.83
N LEU A 36 -6.06 0.93 3.33
CA LEU A 36 -6.52 2.06 4.15
C LEU A 36 -7.68 1.69 5.08
N ASN A 37 -8.48 0.68 4.72
CA ASN A 37 -9.62 0.21 5.50
C ASN A 37 -9.28 -0.87 6.53
N GLY A 38 -7.99 -1.16 6.78
CA GLY A 38 -7.57 -2.13 7.79
C GLY A 38 -7.21 -3.52 7.26
N GLU A 39 -7.27 -3.75 5.95
CA GLU A 39 -6.85 -5.04 5.38
C GLU A 39 -5.34 -5.05 5.10
N PRO A 40 -4.58 -6.09 5.50
CA PRO A 40 -3.12 -6.16 5.34
C PRO A 40 -2.70 -6.52 3.91
N VAL A 41 -3.20 -5.77 2.92
CA VAL A 41 -2.97 -5.97 1.47
C VAL A 41 -2.20 -4.82 0.84
N PHE A 42 -2.08 -3.69 1.53
CA PHE A 42 -1.28 -2.55 1.09
C PHE A 42 -0.73 -1.80 2.32
N TYR A 43 0.59 -1.64 2.34
CA TYR A 43 1.33 -0.83 3.30
C TYR A 43 2.49 -0.14 2.57
N ALA A 44 2.71 1.14 2.87
CA ALA A 44 3.84 1.90 2.38
C ALA A 44 4.36 2.82 3.48
N ARG A 45 5.68 2.99 3.54
CA ARG A 45 6.37 3.91 4.44
C ARG A 45 7.46 4.66 3.67
N GLU A 46 7.50 5.98 3.87
CA GLU A 46 8.52 6.85 3.30
C GLU A 46 8.87 7.93 4.34
N GLY A 47 10.07 7.81 4.90
CA GLY A 47 10.49 8.62 6.05
C GLY A 47 9.61 8.38 7.28
N GLU A 48 8.98 9.46 7.76
CA GLU A 48 8.05 9.48 8.90
C GLU A 48 6.58 9.27 8.49
N HIS A 49 6.30 9.17 7.18
CA HIS A 49 4.95 8.99 6.68
C HIS A 49 4.66 7.51 6.40
N GLU A 50 3.51 7.04 6.89
CA GLU A 50 3.03 5.69 6.67
C GLU A 50 1.61 5.71 6.11
N LEU A 51 1.29 4.73 5.27
CA LEU A 51 -0.01 4.60 4.61
C LEU A 51 -0.42 3.13 4.46
N GLY A 52 -1.66 2.82 4.84
CA GLY A 52 -2.22 1.48 4.73
C GLY A 52 -2.05 0.65 6.01
N THR A 53 -2.23 -0.66 5.91
CA THR A 53 -2.20 -1.58 7.05
C THR A 53 -0.99 -2.48 6.96
N PRO A 54 -0.07 -2.44 7.93
CA PRO A 54 1.08 -3.35 7.98
C PRO A 54 0.64 -4.81 7.90
N MET A 55 1.44 -5.64 7.23
CA MET A 55 1.29 -7.08 7.35
C MET A 55 1.71 -7.50 8.76
N ASP A 56 0.83 -8.17 9.48
CA ASP A 56 1.18 -8.83 10.73
C ASP A 56 2.02 -10.07 10.40
N ASP A 57 3.27 -10.12 10.88
CA ASP A 57 4.17 -11.27 10.69
C ASP A 57 3.56 -12.56 11.27
N SER A 58 2.73 -12.44 12.32
CA SER A 58 2.02 -13.56 12.97
C SER A 58 0.87 -14.12 12.11
N ASN A 59 0.41 -13.39 11.10
CA ASN A 59 -0.72 -13.75 10.24
C ASN A 59 -0.31 -13.95 8.76
N ALA A 60 1.00 -13.91 8.46
CA ALA A 60 1.55 -14.17 7.13
C ALA A 60 1.48 -15.68 6.79
N ARG A 61 0.26 -16.22 6.73
CA ARG A 61 -0.09 -17.64 6.50
C ARG A 61 0.45 -18.57 7.60
N PRO A 62 -0.38 -19.28 8.40
CA PRO A 62 0.11 -20.48 9.04
C PRO A 62 0.67 -21.37 7.94
N GLY A 63 1.95 -21.75 8.06
CA GLY A 63 2.59 -22.67 7.14
C GLY A 63 1.63 -23.81 6.84
N LYS A 64 1.36 -24.04 5.55
CA LYS A 64 0.61 -25.21 5.12
C LYS A 64 1.50 -26.41 5.47
N ASN A 65 1.35 -26.93 6.68
CA ASN A 65 1.98 -28.19 7.09
C ASN A 65 1.43 -29.25 6.14
N GLY A 66 2.30 -29.69 5.23
CA GLY A 66 2.08 -30.89 4.42
C GLY A 66 2.25 -32.15 5.26
#